data_AF-A0A0D1ZK74-F1
#
_entry.id   AF-A0A0D1ZK74-F1
#
_cell.length_a   1.000
_cell.length_b   1.000
_cell.length_c   1.000
_cell.angle_alpha   90.00
_cell.angle_beta   90.00
_cell.angle_gamma   90.00
#
_symmetry.space_group_name_H-M   'P 1'
#
loop_
_entity.id
_entity.type
_entity.pdbx_description
1 polymer ?
#
loop_
_entity_poly.entity_id
_entity_poly.type
_entity_poly.pdbx_seq_one_letter_code
_entity_poly.pdbx_strand_id
1 'polypeptide(L)'
;MKKPVMNRRNRPLTFQSNRSVDDIRNPASPKSVSFTSHDHNRSGRGSAKRGSHRISKVKDNDTNPSPRQLDRYRSSVHDAVTKDFDNVEKNLLTSLEELSVDFDNHIGKLTSIEEPLGKPFATETLSILKEGDEQQQEVLLQDQVAAFRKLRADKEEILRRLWEEWEGTQLQLIGLAAEVLGQDALTFAQVRDEDLKPGQREKLQSTLTNAQRLFDKKREHQEGLQQHLGAFEENIGQIASKTEKTVVEMQQQYNTQKSKLFKGLHRHIELLAAL
;
A
#
# COMPACT_ATOMS: atom_id res chain seq x y z
N MET A 1 8.65 -26.06 44.83
CA MET A 1 9.35 -25.47 43.66
C MET A 1 8.31 -25.06 42.63
N LYS A 2 8.22 -23.74 42.37
CA LYS A 2 7.19 -23.10 41.54
C LYS A 2 7.53 -23.25 40.06
N LYS A 3 6.58 -23.69 39.23
CA LYS A 3 6.65 -23.61 37.76
C LYS A 3 6.03 -22.27 37.32
N PRO A 4 6.64 -21.51 36.38
CA PRO A 4 5.99 -20.35 35.80
C PRO A 4 5.10 -20.77 34.63
N VAL A 5 3.86 -20.30 34.68
CA VAL A 5 2.87 -20.36 33.59
C VAL A 5 3.19 -19.23 32.63
N MET A 6 3.71 -19.55 31.44
CA MET A 6 3.86 -18.60 30.32
C MET A 6 2.57 -18.61 29.51
N ASN A 7 1.77 -17.56 29.71
CA ASN A 7 0.59 -17.23 28.94
C ASN A 7 0.99 -16.23 27.86
N ARG A 8 1.01 -16.63 26.58
CA ARG A 8 1.01 -15.71 25.43
C ARG A 8 0.20 -16.28 24.27
N ARG A 9 -1.08 -15.89 24.23
CA ARG A 9 -1.88 -15.88 23.00
C ARG A 9 -1.47 -14.64 22.20
N ASN A 10 -0.71 -14.82 21.13
CA ASN A 10 -0.65 -13.84 20.04
C ASN A 10 -1.29 -14.51 18.82
N ARG A 11 -2.57 -14.22 18.59
CA ARG A 11 -3.22 -14.47 17.30
C ARG A 11 -2.88 -13.30 16.37
N PRO A 12 -2.48 -13.55 15.12
CA PRO A 12 -2.39 -12.49 14.13
C PRO A 12 -3.80 -12.01 13.75
N LEU A 13 -3.99 -10.70 13.79
CA LEU A 13 -5.16 -10.03 13.21
C LEU A 13 -5.08 -10.16 11.69
N THR A 14 -5.94 -11.00 11.13
CA THR A 14 -6.24 -11.04 9.70
C THR A 14 -6.99 -9.75 9.33
N PHE A 15 -6.34 -8.88 8.56
CA PHE A 15 -7.02 -7.81 7.84
C PHE A 15 -7.58 -8.39 6.54
N GLN A 16 -8.90 -8.64 6.51
CA GLN A 16 -9.60 -9.00 5.29
C GLN A 16 -9.67 -7.77 4.38
N SER A 17 -8.86 -7.74 3.33
CA SER A 17 -9.00 -6.80 2.23
C SER A 17 -10.00 -7.36 1.21
N ASN A 18 -11.29 -7.18 1.48
CA ASN A 18 -12.30 -7.29 0.43
C ASN A 18 -12.28 -5.98 -0.38
N ARG A 19 -11.56 -5.97 -1.51
CA ARG A 19 -11.83 -5.02 -2.59
C ARG A 19 -12.25 -5.79 -3.83
N SER A 20 -13.57 -5.86 -3.97
CA SER A 20 -14.26 -6.01 -5.24
C SER A 20 -13.77 -4.89 -6.17
N VAL A 21 -13.19 -5.30 -7.29
CA VAL A 21 -13.03 -4.46 -8.47
C VAL A 21 -14.39 -4.50 -9.16
N ASP A 22 -15.09 -3.37 -9.22
CA ASP A 22 -16.02 -2.99 -10.29
C ASP A 22 -16.59 -1.58 -10.05
N ASP A 23 -16.89 -0.91 -11.17
CA ASP A 23 -17.73 0.28 -11.34
C ASP A 23 -17.18 1.67 -10.95
N ILE A 24 -16.32 2.19 -11.83
CA ILE A 24 -16.26 3.65 -12.08
C ILE A 24 -17.45 4.00 -12.99
N ARG A 25 -18.56 4.40 -12.38
CA ARG A 25 -19.65 5.16 -13.03
C ARG A 25 -19.59 6.63 -12.60
N ASN A 26 -19.63 7.51 -13.59
CA ASN A 26 -19.78 8.96 -13.50
C ASN A 26 -20.79 9.43 -12.43
N PRO A 27 -20.48 10.54 -11.73
CA PRO A 27 -21.50 11.48 -11.29
C PRO A 27 -21.42 12.79 -12.09
N ALA A 28 -22.61 13.21 -12.54
CA ALA A 28 -22.87 14.40 -13.32
C ALA A 28 -22.57 15.71 -12.58
N SER A 29 -22.34 16.74 -13.39
CA SER A 29 -22.04 18.15 -13.07
C SER A 29 -23.02 18.85 -12.11
N PRO A 30 -22.58 19.87 -11.36
CA PRO A 30 -23.46 20.92 -10.88
C PRO A 30 -23.61 22.04 -11.93
N LYS A 31 -24.87 22.47 -12.04
CA LYS A 31 -25.44 23.37 -13.05
C LYS A 31 -24.94 24.81 -12.88
N SER A 32 -24.40 25.36 -13.96
CA SER A 32 -24.27 26.81 -14.16
C SER A 32 -25.64 27.43 -14.34
N VAL A 33 -25.98 28.43 -13.52
CA VAL A 33 -27.18 29.26 -13.70
C VAL A 33 -26.86 30.32 -14.75
N SER A 34 -27.27 30.08 -15.98
CA SER A 34 -27.25 31.03 -17.07
C SER A 34 -28.44 31.98 -16.97
N PHE A 35 -28.16 33.27 -16.86
CA PHE A 35 -29.12 34.37 -17.00
C PHE A 35 -29.56 34.46 -18.47
N THR A 36 -30.80 34.11 -18.78
CA THR A 36 -31.39 34.36 -20.10
C THR A 36 -32.27 35.60 -20.06
N SER A 37 -31.85 36.60 -20.81
CA SER A 37 -32.67 37.70 -21.33
C SER A 37 -33.90 37.17 -22.06
N HIS A 38 -35.08 37.75 -21.78
CA HIS A 38 -36.20 37.79 -22.72
C HIS A 38 -37.04 39.06 -22.48
N ASP A 39 -36.83 40.05 -23.34
CA ASP A 39 -37.83 41.05 -23.70
C ASP A 39 -38.82 40.44 -24.70
N HIS A 40 -40.13 40.58 -24.43
CA HIS A 40 -41.13 41.13 -25.37
C HIS A 40 -42.57 40.97 -24.86
N ASN A 41 -43.22 42.13 -24.69
CA ASN A 41 -44.52 42.53 -25.22
C ASN A 41 -45.81 41.68 -25.04
N ARG A 42 -46.86 42.47 -24.76
CA ARG A 42 -48.26 42.39 -25.24
C ARG A 42 -49.31 41.65 -24.40
N SER A 43 -50.24 42.47 -23.89
CA SER A 43 -51.67 42.43 -24.23
C SER A 43 -52.47 41.16 -23.90
N GLY A 44 -53.42 41.33 -22.98
CA GLY A 44 -54.84 41.10 -23.33
C GLY A 44 -55.70 40.33 -22.32
N ARG A 45 -56.80 40.99 -21.93
CA ARG A 45 -58.15 40.46 -21.57
C ARG A 45 -58.22 39.43 -20.42
N GLY A 46 -59.09 39.57 -19.42
CA GLY A 46 -60.21 40.48 -19.22
C GLY A 46 -61.16 39.91 -18.15
N SER A 47 -62.38 40.48 -18.12
CA SER A 47 -63.56 40.11 -17.31
C SER A 47 -63.64 40.82 -15.95
N ALA A 48 -64.34 41.95 -15.80
CA ALA A 48 -65.77 42.25 -15.94
C ALA A 48 -66.52 42.24 -14.59
N LYS A 49 -66.98 43.44 -14.18
CA LYS A 49 -68.23 43.71 -13.45
C LYS A 49 -68.45 45.23 -13.48
N ARG A 50 -69.18 45.78 -14.45
CA ARG A 50 -70.64 46.02 -14.48
C ARG A 50 -71.19 46.71 -13.22
N GLY A 51 -71.52 47.99 -13.39
CA GLY A 51 -72.36 48.85 -12.55
C GLY A 51 -72.31 50.27 -13.14
N SER A 52 -72.99 50.57 -14.26
CA SER A 52 -74.42 50.84 -14.40
C SER A 52 -74.94 52.00 -13.54
N HIS A 53 -74.61 53.24 -13.89
CA HIS A 53 -75.43 54.42 -13.60
C HIS A 53 -75.44 55.39 -14.79
N ARG A 54 -76.43 55.19 -15.67
CA ARG A 54 -77.36 56.19 -16.21
C ARG A 54 -76.87 57.66 -16.16
N ILE A 55 -76.13 58.11 -17.18
CA ILE A 55 -75.94 59.54 -17.44
C ILE A 55 -77.12 60.00 -18.31
N SER A 56 -78.14 60.52 -17.64
CA SER A 56 -79.25 61.23 -18.25
C SER A 56 -78.79 62.54 -18.88
N LYS A 57 -79.23 62.77 -20.11
CA LYS A 57 -79.18 64.04 -20.84
C LYS A 57 -79.51 65.23 -19.93
N VAL A 58 -78.54 66.11 -19.74
CA VAL A 58 -78.73 67.54 -19.42
C VAL A 58 -77.68 68.25 -20.27
N LYS A 59 -78.06 68.65 -21.48
CA LYS A 59 -78.47 70.03 -21.81
C LYS A 59 -77.29 70.97 -21.70
N ASP A 60 -76.86 71.42 -22.87
CA ASP A 60 -75.83 72.42 -23.12
C ASP A 60 -75.89 73.55 -22.09
N ASN A 61 -74.77 73.75 -21.41
CA ASN A 61 -74.40 75.03 -20.85
C ASN A 61 -72.90 75.16 -21.01
N ASP A 62 -72.51 75.90 -22.04
CA ASP A 62 -71.24 76.61 -22.13
C ASP A 62 -70.96 77.27 -20.78
N THR A 63 -70.20 76.59 -19.93
CA THR A 63 -69.72 77.12 -18.67
C THR A 63 -68.24 76.88 -18.69
N ASN A 64 -67.50 77.86 -19.22
CA ASN A 64 -66.07 77.98 -18.98
C ASN A 64 -65.81 77.66 -17.50
N PRO A 65 -64.98 76.66 -17.16
CA PRO A 65 -64.69 76.34 -15.78
C PRO A 65 -64.16 77.62 -15.13
N SER A 66 -64.85 78.08 -14.08
CA SER A 66 -64.44 79.28 -13.35
C SER A 66 -62.97 79.12 -12.96
N PRO A 67 -62.10 80.13 -13.19
CA PRO A 67 -60.66 80.02 -12.96
C PRO A 67 -60.32 79.46 -11.57
N ARG A 68 -61.15 79.74 -10.57
CA ARG A 68 -61.01 79.26 -9.18
C ARG A 68 -61.14 77.74 -9.01
N GLN A 69 -61.91 77.03 -9.85
CA GLN A 69 -62.03 75.57 -9.78
C GLN A 69 -60.83 74.88 -10.44
N LEU A 70 -60.34 75.45 -11.55
CA LEU A 70 -59.10 75.02 -12.21
C LEU A 70 -57.89 75.22 -11.30
N ASP A 71 -57.83 76.35 -10.60
CA ASP A 71 -56.74 76.62 -9.66
C ASP A 71 -56.77 75.67 -8.46
N ARG A 72 -57.96 75.33 -7.92
CA ARG A 72 -58.09 74.30 -6.87
C ARG A 72 -57.67 72.91 -7.33
N TYR A 73 -58.03 72.53 -8.56
CA TYR A 73 -57.61 71.26 -9.12
C TYR A 73 -56.09 71.23 -9.36
N ARG A 74 -55.50 72.32 -9.88
CA ARG A 74 -54.05 72.48 -10.04
C ARG A 74 -53.31 72.39 -8.71
N SER A 75 -53.79 73.06 -7.66
CA SER A 75 -53.22 72.96 -6.31
C SER A 75 -53.35 71.54 -5.77
N SER A 76 -54.52 70.90 -5.88
CA SER A 76 -54.69 69.52 -5.40
C SER A 76 -53.81 68.51 -6.13
N VAL A 77 -53.61 68.66 -7.44
CA VAL A 77 -52.70 67.81 -8.22
C VAL A 77 -51.26 68.11 -7.81
N HIS A 78 -50.89 69.37 -7.64
CA HIS A 78 -49.56 69.75 -7.20
C HIS A 78 -49.25 69.18 -5.81
N ASP A 79 -50.17 69.30 -4.85
CA ASP A 79 -50.01 68.77 -3.51
C ASP A 79 -49.92 67.23 -3.50
N ALA A 80 -50.72 66.56 -4.33
CA ALA A 80 -50.66 65.11 -4.49
C ALA A 80 -49.32 64.66 -5.10
N VAL A 81 -48.88 65.34 -6.16
CA VAL A 81 -47.60 65.05 -6.84
C VAL A 81 -46.42 65.31 -5.92
N THR A 82 -46.40 66.43 -5.18
CA THR A 82 -45.34 66.73 -4.20
C THR A 82 -45.32 65.68 -3.10
N LYS A 83 -46.47 65.28 -2.58
CA LYS A 83 -46.55 64.23 -1.57
C LYS A 83 -46.07 62.87 -2.08
N ASP A 84 -46.38 62.53 -3.32
CA ASP A 84 -45.90 61.30 -3.96
C ASP A 84 -44.39 61.35 -4.18
N PHE A 85 -43.84 62.50 -4.60
CA PHE A 85 -42.39 62.70 -4.70
C PHE A 85 -41.69 62.58 -3.35
N ASP A 86 -42.21 63.21 -2.30
CA ASP A 86 -41.65 63.13 -0.95
C ASP A 86 -41.69 61.69 -0.42
N ASN A 87 -42.76 60.93 -0.72
CA ASN A 87 -42.86 59.53 -0.35
C ASN A 87 -41.87 58.66 -1.13
N VAL A 88 -41.72 58.89 -2.43
CA VAL A 88 -40.74 58.17 -3.26
C VAL A 88 -39.33 58.47 -2.78
N GLU A 89 -39.01 59.72 -2.47
CA GLU A 89 -37.70 60.12 -1.95
C GLU A 89 -37.41 59.45 -0.60
N LYS A 90 -38.36 59.45 0.33
CA LYS A 90 -38.20 58.76 1.62
C LYS A 90 -38.05 57.25 1.47
N ASN A 91 -38.82 56.62 0.59
CA ASN A 91 -38.70 55.18 0.31
C ASN A 91 -37.35 54.84 -0.34
N LEU A 92 -36.83 55.71 -1.20
CA LEU A 92 -35.50 55.55 -1.80
C LEU A 92 -34.40 55.71 -0.75
N LEU A 93 -34.47 56.72 0.11
CA LEU A 93 -33.50 56.94 1.18
C LEU A 93 -33.48 55.79 2.18
N THR A 94 -34.64 55.32 2.60
CA THR A 94 -34.75 54.16 3.52
C THR A 94 -34.26 52.89 2.87
N SER A 95 -34.62 52.62 1.61
CA SER A 95 -34.10 51.48 0.86
C SER A 95 -32.57 51.53 0.68
N LEU A 96 -32.00 52.72 0.52
CA LEU A 96 -30.55 52.92 0.39
C LEU A 96 -29.83 52.73 1.74
N GLU A 97 -30.45 53.18 2.83
CA GLU A 97 -29.94 52.96 4.19
C GLU A 97 -30.00 51.47 4.59
N GLU A 98 -31.11 50.79 4.30
CA GLU A 98 -31.26 49.34 4.49
C GLU A 98 -30.21 48.57 3.67
N LEU A 99 -30.01 48.95 2.40
CA LEU A 99 -28.99 48.33 1.55
C LEU A 99 -27.58 48.57 2.07
N SER A 100 -27.28 49.75 2.62
CA SER A 100 -25.99 50.04 3.25
C SER A 100 -25.73 49.15 4.45
N VAL A 101 -26.74 48.99 5.33
CA VAL A 101 -26.64 48.13 6.52
C VAL A 101 -26.48 46.66 6.13
N ASP A 102 -27.19 46.20 5.09
CA ASP A 102 -27.03 44.85 4.57
C ASP A 102 -25.63 44.62 3.98
N PHE A 103 -25.08 45.62 3.28
CA PHE A 103 -23.73 45.54 2.73
C PHE A 103 -22.68 45.45 3.84
N ASP A 104 -22.79 46.26 4.89
CA ASP A 104 -21.90 46.23 6.05
C ASP A 104 -22.00 44.90 6.80
N ASN A 105 -23.22 44.36 6.95
CA ASN A 105 -23.43 43.03 7.53
C ASN A 105 -22.80 41.91 6.68
N HIS A 106 -22.89 42.01 5.35
CA HIS A 106 -22.25 41.07 4.44
C HIS A 106 -20.72 41.14 4.50
N ILE A 107 -20.16 42.35 4.58
CA ILE A 107 -18.72 42.54 4.79
C ILE A 107 -18.30 41.92 6.12
N GLY A 108 -19.01 42.21 7.22
CA GLY A 108 -18.69 41.65 8.54
C GLY A 108 -18.72 40.11 8.55
N LYS A 109 -19.71 39.50 7.89
CA LYS A 109 -19.77 38.03 7.71
C LYS A 109 -18.60 37.52 6.89
N LEU A 110 -18.24 38.19 5.80
CA LEU A 110 -17.12 37.79 4.96
C LEU A 110 -15.79 37.87 5.72
N THR A 111 -15.56 38.95 6.47
CA THR A 111 -14.37 39.11 7.31
C THR A 111 -14.30 38.05 8.40
N SER A 112 -15.42 37.67 9.02
CA SER A 112 -15.45 36.59 10.02
C SER A 112 -15.09 35.21 9.48
N ILE A 113 -15.33 34.98 8.18
CA ILE A 113 -14.96 33.73 7.49
C ILE A 113 -13.50 33.80 7.01
N GLU A 114 -13.05 34.97 6.56
CA GLU A 114 -11.68 35.18 6.09
C GLU A 114 -10.64 35.13 7.22
N GLU A 115 -10.96 35.66 8.41
CA GLU A 115 -10.06 35.71 9.56
C GLU A 115 -9.46 34.34 9.96
N PRO A 116 -10.23 33.22 10.05
CA PRO A 116 -9.65 31.90 10.32
C PRO A 116 -8.89 31.33 9.11
N LEU A 117 -9.26 31.67 7.88
CA LEU A 117 -8.56 31.20 6.66
C LEU A 117 -7.23 31.91 6.43
N GLY A 118 -7.10 33.16 6.90
CA GLY A 118 -5.87 33.94 6.85
C GLY A 118 -4.82 33.54 7.90
N LYS A 119 -5.16 32.62 8.82
CA LYS A 119 -4.20 32.13 9.82
C LYS A 119 -3.15 31.24 9.13
N PRO A 120 -1.85 31.58 9.24
CA PRO A 120 -0.80 30.77 8.65
C PRO A 120 -0.76 29.39 9.30
N PHE A 121 -0.40 28.35 8.53
CA PHE A 121 -0.22 26.95 9.00
C PHE A 121 0.66 26.81 10.26
N ALA A 122 1.47 27.82 10.59
CA ALA A 122 2.30 27.88 11.79
C ALA A 122 1.50 28.09 13.09
N THR A 123 0.25 28.56 13.04
CA THR A 123 -0.61 28.78 14.22
C THR A 123 -1.80 27.81 14.28
N GLU A 124 -1.91 26.90 13.31
CA GLU A 124 -2.96 25.90 13.26
C GLU A 124 -2.66 24.77 14.26
N THR A 125 -3.60 24.51 15.17
CA THR A 125 -3.49 23.48 16.20
C THR A 125 -4.45 22.32 15.89
N LEU A 126 -3.96 21.11 16.08
CA LEU A 126 -4.74 19.88 16.04
C LEU A 126 -5.03 19.43 17.48
N SER A 127 -6.29 19.14 17.76
CA SER A 127 -6.67 18.46 19.00
C SER A 127 -6.48 16.95 18.83
N ILE A 128 -5.50 16.38 19.52
CA ILE A 128 -5.21 14.95 19.48
C ILE A 128 -5.67 14.32 20.80
N LEU A 129 -6.48 13.26 20.72
CA LEU A 129 -6.69 12.38 21.87
C LEU A 129 -5.51 11.41 21.98
N LYS A 130 -4.82 11.41 23.12
CA LYS A 130 -3.87 10.35 23.43
C LYS A 130 -4.64 9.10 23.86
N GLU A 131 -4.28 7.95 23.30
CA GLU A 131 -4.81 6.67 23.77
C GLU A 131 -4.55 6.52 25.28
N GLY A 132 -5.63 6.56 26.07
CA GLY A 132 -5.59 6.35 27.53
C GLY A 132 -5.79 7.60 28.39
N ASP A 133 -5.78 8.81 27.82
CA ASP A 133 -6.09 10.06 28.51
C ASP A 133 -7.29 10.74 27.85
N GLU A 134 -8.32 11.08 28.63
CA GLU A 134 -9.50 11.84 28.16
C GLU A 134 -9.16 13.31 27.86
N GLN A 135 -7.92 13.75 28.14
CA GLN A 135 -7.48 15.11 27.90
C GLN A 135 -7.05 15.28 26.43
N GLN A 136 -7.82 16.11 25.72
CA GLN A 136 -7.45 16.59 24.38
C GLN A 136 -6.17 17.44 24.49
N GLN A 137 -5.12 16.99 23.82
CA GLN A 137 -3.87 17.73 23.72
C GLN A 137 -3.89 18.53 22.42
N GLU A 138 -3.86 19.86 22.51
CA GLU A 138 -3.64 20.72 21.35
C GLU A 138 -2.16 20.68 20.97
N VAL A 139 -1.88 20.30 19.73
CA VAL A 139 -0.51 20.25 19.18
C VAL A 139 -0.49 21.02 17.87
N LEU A 140 0.56 21.81 17.66
CA LEU A 140 0.77 22.53 16.41
C LEU A 140 0.85 21.56 15.23
N LEU A 141 0.10 21.83 14.17
CA LEU A 141 0.07 21.02 12.96
C LEU A 141 1.47 20.95 12.32
N GLN A 142 2.22 22.05 12.34
CA GLN A 142 3.59 22.11 11.83
C GLN A 142 4.52 21.10 12.53
N ASP A 143 4.41 20.98 13.85
CA ASP A 143 5.24 20.06 14.63
C ASP A 143 4.89 18.59 14.32
N GLN A 144 3.60 18.29 14.13
CA GLN A 144 3.15 16.95 13.74
C GLN A 144 3.60 16.58 12.33
N VAL A 145 3.53 17.50 11.38
CA VAL A 145 4.02 17.28 10.01
C VAL A 145 5.54 17.09 10.01
N ALA A 146 6.28 17.86 10.80
CA ALA A 146 7.72 17.70 10.96
C ALA A 146 8.08 16.35 11.61
N ALA A 147 7.38 15.97 12.67
CA ALA A 147 7.54 14.68 13.34
C ALA A 147 7.23 13.52 12.40
N PHE A 148 6.17 13.62 11.61
CA PHE A 148 5.82 12.61 10.60
C PHE A 148 6.88 12.50 9.50
N ARG A 149 7.39 13.62 8.99
CA ARG A 149 8.48 13.60 8.00
C ARG A 149 9.75 12.98 8.54
N LYS A 150 10.10 13.30 9.79
CA LYS A 150 11.24 12.69 10.48
C LYS A 150 11.04 11.18 10.65
N LEU A 151 9.86 10.77 11.14
CA LEU A 151 9.52 9.36 11.28
C LEU A 151 9.58 8.62 9.94
N ARG A 152 9.09 9.24 8.86
CA ARG A 152 9.17 8.67 7.52
C ARG A 152 10.63 8.48 7.10
N ALA A 153 11.48 9.48 7.27
CA ALA A 153 12.90 9.37 6.95
C ALA A 153 13.59 8.26 7.77
N ASP A 154 13.32 8.18 9.07
CA ASP A 154 13.88 7.14 9.96
C ASP A 154 13.41 5.74 9.53
N LYS A 155 12.14 5.58 9.15
CA LYS A 155 11.60 4.29 8.69
C LYS A 155 12.11 3.92 7.30
N GLU A 156 12.29 4.89 6.41
CA GLU A 156 12.86 4.68 5.08
C GLU A 156 14.32 4.20 5.18
N GLU A 157 15.11 4.78 6.09
CA GLU A 157 16.45 4.31 6.43
C GLU A 157 16.46 2.85 6.89
N ILE A 158 15.58 2.50 7.83
CA ILE A 158 15.47 1.14 8.35
C ILE A 158 15.07 0.16 7.24
N LEU A 159 14.10 0.53 6.39
CA LEU A 159 13.66 -0.30 5.27
C LEU A 159 14.79 -0.52 4.27
N ARG A 160 15.56 0.52 3.95
CA ARG A 160 16.72 0.41 3.05
C ARG A 160 17.75 -0.56 3.62
N ARG A 161 18.10 -0.42 4.90
CA ARG A 161 19.03 -1.33 5.58
C ARG A 161 18.53 -2.77 5.57
N LEU A 162 17.27 -3.00 5.92
CA LEU A 162 16.68 -4.34 5.91
C LEU A 162 16.67 -4.95 4.51
N TRP A 163 16.45 -4.12 3.48
CA TRP A 163 16.51 -4.54 2.10
C TRP A 163 17.93 -4.98 1.70
N GLU A 164 18.95 -4.22 2.08
CA GLU A 164 20.36 -4.58 1.86
C GLU A 164 20.77 -5.86 2.60
N GLU A 165 20.33 -6.03 3.86
CA GLU A 165 20.57 -7.25 4.65
C GLU A 165 19.88 -8.47 4.02
N TRP A 166 18.65 -8.31 3.53
CA TRP A 166 17.93 -9.35 2.81
C TRP A 166 18.64 -9.74 1.50
N GLU A 167 19.04 -8.75 0.69
CA GLU A 167 19.80 -8.98 -0.55
C GLU A 167 21.12 -9.73 -0.24
N GLY A 168 21.85 -9.33 0.81
CA GLY A 168 23.07 -10.01 1.25
C GLY A 168 22.85 -11.46 1.66
N THR A 169 21.75 -11.74 2.37
CA THR A 169 21.39 -13.09 2.80
C THR A 169 21.04 -13.99 1.61
N GLN A 170 20.35 -13.46 0.59
CA GLN A 170 20.06 -14.19 -0.64
C GLN A 170 21.35 -14.57 -1.39
N LEU A 171 22.31 -13.64 -1.50
CA LEU A 171 23.61 -13.93 -2.12
C LEU A 171 24.37 -15.04 -1.38
N GLN A 172 24.37 -15.02 -0.05
CA GLN A 172 25.00 -16.07 0.76
C GLN A 172 24.32 -17.43 0.55
N LEU A 173 22.99 -17.46 0.49
CA LEU A 173 22.23 -18.67 0.24
C LEU A 173 22.54 -19.26 -1.14
N ILE A 174 22.64 -18.42 -2.17
CA ILE A 174 23.03 -18.83 -3.52
C ILE A 174 24.46 -19.38 -3.51
N GLY A 175 25.40 -18.70 -2.83
CA GLY A 175 26.78 -19.18 -2.69
C GLY A 175 26.86 -20.55 -2.01
N LEU A 176 26.08 -20.77 -0.94
CA LEU A 176 26.00 -22.05 -0.25
C LEU A 176 25.41 -23.14 -1.14
N ALA A 177 24.34 -22.84 -1.87
CA ALA A 177 23.74 -23.78 -2.80
C ALA A 177 24.73 -24.18 -3.91
N ALA A 178 25.55 -23.23 -4.39
CA ALA A 178 26.59 -23.48 -5.37
C ALA A 178 27.70 -24.38 -4.82
N GLU A 179 28.05 -24.21 -3.54
CA GLU A 179 29.04 -25.05 -2.87
C GLU A 179 28.56 -26.51 -2.67
N VAL A 180 27.26 -26.72 -2.54
CA VAL A 180 26.68 -28.05 -2.26
C VAL A 180 26.29 -28.78 -3.53
N LEU A 181 25.65 -28.09 -4.48
CA LEU A 181 25.07 -28.70 -5.68
C LEU A 181 25.95 -28.53 -6.93
N GLY A 182 26.96 -27.66 -6.86
CA GLY A 182 27.74 -27.23 -8.03
C GLY A 182 27.01 -26.11 -8.79
N GLN A 183 27.80 -25.24 -9.42
CA GLN A 183 27.29 -24.08 -10.16
C GLN A 183 26.39 -24.49 -11.34
N ASP A 184 26.67 -25.63 -11.99
CA ASP A 184 25.93 -26.11 -13.16
C ASP A 184 24.51 -26.59 -12.83
N ALA A 185 24.28 -27.03 -11.60
CA ALA A 185 22.96 -27.46 -11.13
C ALA A 185 22.08 -26.28 -10.69
N LEU A 186 22.71 -25.14 -10.36
CA LEU A 186 22.01 -23.88 -10.12
C LEU A 186 21.57 -23.26 -11.44
N THR A 187 20.50 -23.81 -11.99
CA THR A 187 19.70 -23.22 -13.09
C THR A 187 18.88 -22.00 -12.63
N PHE A 188 19.18 -21.46 -11.46
CA PHE A 188 18.48 -20.33 -10.84
C PHE A 188 18.74 -19.05 -11.64
N ALA A 189 17.94 -18.87 -12.68
CA ALA A 189 17.86 -17.69 -13.53
C ALA A 189 19.19 -17.39 -14.25
N GLN A 190 19.23 -17.47 -15.59
CA GLN A 190 19.20 -16.24 -16.38
C GLN A 190 18.60 -15.07 -15.59
N VAL A 191 19.33 -14.57 -14.61
CA VAL A 191 19.06 -13.29 -13.99
C VAL A 191 19.08 -12.34 -15.16
N ARG A 192 17.90 -11.83 -15.55
CA ARG A 192 17.85 -10.77 -16.53
C ARG A 192 18.81 -9.72 -16.01
N ASP A 193 19.79 -9.35 -16.83
CA ASP A 193 20.81 -8.39 -16.47
C ASP A 193 20.23 -7.05 -15.94
N GLU A 194 18.91 -6.86 -16.11
CA GLU A 194 18.12 -5.74 -15.62
C GLU A 194 17.78 -5.77 -14.11
N ASP A 195 17.80 -6.91 -13.42
CA ASP A 195 17.34 -7.01 -12.02
C ASP A 195 18.47 -6.84 -10.98
N LEU A 196 19.74 -6.84 -11.40
CA LEU A 196 20.90 -6.71 -10.52
C LEU A 196 21.48 -5.29 -10.56
N LYS A 197 21.69 -4.69 -9.39
CA LYS A 197 22.39 -3.40 -9.31
C LYS A 197 23.85 -3.54 -9.75
N PRO A 198 24.46 -2.48 -10.33
CA PRO A 198 25.89 -2.47 -10.64
C PRO A 198 26.72 -2.76 -9.37
N GLY A 199 27.62 -3.74 -9.46
CA GLY A 199 28.45 -4.24 -8.35
C GLY A 199 27.90 -5.48 -7.62
N GLN A 200 26.60 -5.76 -7.69
CA GLN A 200 26.05 -7.02 -7.13
C GLN A 200 26.37 -8.22 -8.01
N ARG A 201 26.40 -8.02 -9.33
CA ARG A 201 26.83 -9.04 -10.29
C ARG A 201 28.26 -9.52 -10.03
N GLU A 202 29.18 -8.59 -9.79
CA GLU A 202 30.59 -8.93 -9.48
C GLU A 202 30.70 -9.71 -8.17
N LYS A 203 29.97 -9.28 -7.13
CA LYS A 203 29.92 -10.01 -5.85
C LYS A 203 29.36 -11.42 -6.03
N LEU A 204 28.24 -11.56 -6.73
CA LEU A 204 27.62 -12.85 -7.01
C LEU A 204 28.57 -13.76 -7.82
N GLN A 205 29.20 -13.24 -8.85
CA GLN A 205 30.17 -13.99 -9.67
C GLN A 205 31.40 -14.41 -8.85
N SER A 206 31.89 -13.54 -7.98
CA SER A 206 32.98 -13.87 -7.04
C SER A 206 32.57 -14.98 -6.05
N THR A 207 31.37 -14.92 -5.49
CA THR A 207 30.86 -15.98 -4.60
C THR A 207 30.66 -17.30 -5.33
N LEU A 208 30.13 -17.28 -6.56
CA LEU A 208 29.92 -18.48 -7.37
C LEU A 208 31.25 -19.13 -7.76
N THR A 209 32.22 -18.35 -8.23
CA THR A 209 33.54 -18.88 -8.60
C THR A 209 34.28 -19.49 -7.41
N ASN A 210 34.17 -18.90 -6.23
CA ASN A 210 34.74 -19.47 -5.01
C ASN A 210 34.01 -20.74 -4.57
N ALA A 211 32.67 -20.75 -4.62
CA ALA A 211 31.86 -21.91 -4.29
C ALA A 211 32.13 -23.08 -5.24
N GLN A 212 32.25 -22.82 -6.54
CA GLN A 212 32.59 -23.81 -7.55
C GLN A 212 33.96 -24.44 -7.28
N ARG A 213 34.98 -23.63 -6.95
CA ARG A 213 36.30 -24.16 -6.57
C ARG A 213 36.23 -25.09 -5.35
N LEU A 214 35.41 -24.77 -4.36
CA LEU A 214 35.23 -25.62 -3.17
C LEU A 214 34.50 -26.92 -3.52
N PHE A 215 33.48 -26.84 -4.37
CA PHE A 215 32.75 -27.99 -4.88
C PHE A 215 33.68 -28.93 -5.66
N ASP A 216 34.47 -28.40 -6.60
CA ASP A 216 35.43 -29.17 -7.40
C ASP A 216 36.47 -29.85 -6.51
N LYS A 217 37.02 -29.13 -5.52
CA LYS A 217 37.97 -29.69 -4.56
C LYS A 217 37.36 -30.83 -3.72
N LYS A 218 36.11 -30.70 -3.29
CA LYS A 218 35.39 -31.77 -2.57
C LYS A 218 35.19 -32.99 -3.47
N ARG A 219 34.82 -32.76 -4.73
CA ARG A 219 34.63 -33.79 -5.73
C ARG A 219 35.93 -34.56 -6.02
N GLU A 220 37.03 -33.86 -6.26
CA GLU A 220 38.35 -34.47 -6.45
C GLU A 220 38.76 -35.34 -5.26
N HIS A 221 38.53 -34.85 -4.04
CA HIS A 221 38.82 -35.61 -2.83
C HIS A 221 37.96 -36.88 -2.72
N GLN A 222 36.68 -36.79 -3.07
CA GLN A 222 35.76 -37.92 -3.07
C GLN A 222 36.14 -38.96 -4.13
N GLU A 223 36.51 -38.53 -5.33
CA GLU A 223 36.99 -39.40 -6.41
C GLU A 223 38.29 -40.12 -6.00
N GLY A 224 39.25 -39.40 -5.38
CA GLY A 224 40.47 -40.00 -4.84
C GLY A 224 40.20 -41.02 -3.74
N LEU A 225 39.29 -40.74 -2.80
CA LEU A 225 38.88 -41.69 -1.77
C LEU A 225 38.26 -42.96 -2.37
N GLN A 226 37.42 -42.81 -3.39
CA GLN A 226 36.78 -43.94 -4.06
C GLN A 226 37.81 -44.83 -4.76
N GLN A 227 38.83 -44.24 -5.39
CA GLN A 227 39.95 -44.99 -5.97
C GLN A 227 40.74 -45.75 -4.88
N HIS A 228 41.04 -45.10 -3.76
CA HIS A 228 41.72 -45.75 -2.63
C HIS A 228 40.91 -46.91 -2.04
N LEU A 229 39.60 -46.76 -1.89
CA LEU A 229 38.71 -47.82 -1.42
C LEU A 229 38.67 -49.00 -2.41
N GLY A 230 38.59 -48.73 -3.71
CA GLY A 230 38.64 -49.78 -4.74
C GLY A 230 39.97 -50.56 -4.71
N ALA A 231 41.10 -49.85 -4.60
CA ALA A 231 42.42 -50.49 -4.48
C ALA A 231 42.56 -51.29 -3.18
N PHE A 232 41.96 -50.81 -2.08
CA PHE A 232 41.94 -51.53 -0.81
C PHE A 232 41.10 -52.82 -0.90
N GLU A 233 39.92 -52.75 -1.52
CA GLU A 233 39.07 -53.91 -1.76
C GLU A 233 39.78 -54.96 -2.62
N GLU A 234 40.46 -54.54 -3.69
CA GLU A 234 41.26 -55.44 -4.52
C GLU A 234 42.39 -56.11 -3.70
N ASN A 235 43.12 -55.34 -2.90
CA ASN A 235 44.17 -55.86 -2.04
C ASN A 235 43.63 -56.89 -1.03
N ILE A 236 42.47 -56.64 -0.42
CA ILE A 236 41.81 -57.62 0.44
C ILE A 236 41.44 -58.87 -0.34
N GLY A 237 40.91 -58.75 -1.56
CA GLY A 237 40.60 -59.89 -2.42
C GLY A 237 41.83 -60.73 -2.75
N GLN A 238 42.97 -60.09 -3.01
CA GLN A 238 44.24 -60.78 -3.22
C GLN A 238 44.75 -61.48 -1.95
N ILE A 239 44.62 -60.86 -0.78
CA ILE A 239 45.00 -61.47 0.51
C ILE A 239 44.10 -62.66 0.81
N ALA A 240 42.79 -62.53 0.62
CA ALA A 240 41.82 -63.58 0.86
C ALA A 240 42.09 -64.79 -0.03
N SER A 241 42.30 -64.58 -1.34
CA SER A 241 42.61 -65.68 -2.28
C SER A 241 43.96 -66.34 -2.00
N LYS A 242 44.99 -65.58 -1.61
CA LYS A 242 46.27 -66.16 -1.15
C LYS A 242 46.07 -67.01 0.10
N THR A 243 45.31 -66.50 1.07
CA THR A 243 45.02 -67.20 2.33
C THR A 243 44.24 -68.49 2.06
N GLU A 244 43.21 -68.45 1.21
CA GLU A 244 42.44 -69.62 0.81
C GLU A 244 43.35 -70.68 0.17
N LYS A 245 44.21 -70.28 -0.78
CA LYS A 245 45.18 -71.20 -1.40
C LYS A 245 46.10 -71.82 -0.36
N THR A 246 46.68 -71.02 0.54
CA THR A 246 47.56 -71.54 1.60
C THR A 246 46.82 -72.50 2.54
N VAL A 247 45.56 -72.22 2.89
CA VAL A 247 44.75 -73.10 3.73
C VAL A 247 44.45 -74.42 3.01
N VAL A 248 44.08 -74.38 1.73
CA VAL A 248 43.84 -75.57 0.91
C VAL A 248 45.12 -76.41 0.78
N GLU A 249 46.26 -75.77 0.51
CA GLU A 249 47.57 -76.44 0.44
C GLU A 249 47.94 -77.09 1.77
N MET A 250 47.79 -76.38 2.90
CA MET A 250 48.01 -76.94 4.24
C MET A 250 47.10 -78.13 4.52
N GLN A 251 45.82 -78.04 4.16
CA GLN A 251 44.86 -79.13 4.34
C GLN A 251 45.26 -80.36 3.51
N GLN A 252 45.73 -80.16 2.28
CA GLN A 252 46.19 -81.24 1.41
C GLN A 252 47.47 -81.90 1.95
N GLN A 253 48.43 -81.11 2.45
CA GLN A 253 49.63 -81.62 3.11
C GLN A 253 49.28 -82.44 4.36
N TYR A 254 48.41 -81.92 5.21
CA TYR A 254 47.92 -82.62 6.40
C TYR A 254 47.27 -83.97 6.03
N ASN A 255 46.37 -83.99 5.05
CA ASN A 255 45.72 -85.22 4.59
C ASN A 255 46.72 -86.23 4.02
N THR A 256 47.74 -85.76 3.30
CA THR A 256 48.80 -86.62 2.75
C THR A 256 49.65 -87.25 3.86
N GLN A 257 50.08 -86.45 4.85
CA GLN A 257 50.82 -86.94 6.01
C GLN A 257 49.98 -87.93 6.83
N LYS A 258 48.72 -87.59 7.09
CA LYS A 258 47.74 -88.47 7.75
C LYS A 258 47.63 -89.81 7.02
N SER A 259 47.43 -89.81 5.71
CA SER A 259 47.34 -91.05 4.91
C SER A 259 48.61 -91.89 4.98
N LYS A 260 49.79 -91.25 4.89
CA LYS A 260 51.09 -91.95 5.05
C LYS A 260 51.20 -92.61 6.43
N LEU A 261 50.83 -91.89 7.49
CA LEU A 261 50.87 -92.39 8.86
C LEU A 261 49.94 -93.60 9.04
N PHE A 262 48.70 -93.51 8.56
CA PHE A 262 47.74 -94.62 8.63
C PHE A 262 48.18 -95.83 7.82
N LYS A 263 48.75 -95.65 6.62
CA LYS A 263 49.30 -96.76 5.83
C LYS A 263 50.48 -97.43 6.54
N GLY A 264 51.37 -96.64 7.14
CA GLY A 264 52.48 -97.16 7.95
C GLY A 264 51.98 -97.95 9.16
N LEU A 265 51.03 -97.39 9.91
CA LEU A 265 50.39 -98.05 11.05
C LEU A 265 49.70 -99.35 10.63
N HIS A 266 48.96 -99.34 9.52
CA HIS A 266 48.27 -100.52 9.00
C HIS A 266 49.26 -101.64 8.66
N ARG A 267 50.36 -101.32 7.97
CA ARG A 267 51.43 -102.28 7.66
C ARG A 267 52.08 -102.85 8.93
N HIS A 268 52.28 -102.03 9.96
CA HIS A 268 52.79 -102.51 11.25
C HIS A 268 51.80 -103.43 11.96
N ILE A 269 50.50 -103.14 11.90
CA ILE A 269 49.45 -104.01 12.45
C ILE A 269 49.40 -105.33 11.68
N GLU A 270 49.47 -105.31 10.34
CA GLU A 270 49.52 -106.53 9.52
C GLU A 270 50.75 -107.38 9.84
N LEU A 271 51.92 -106.77 10.00
CA LEU A 271 53.15 -107.47 10.40
C LEU A 271 53.02 -108.10 11.79
N LEU A 272 52.39 -107.41 12.74
CA LEU A 272 52.12 -107.94 14.08
C LEU A 272 51.07 -109.06 14.04
N ALA A 273 50.10 -108.99 13.14
CA ALA A 273 49.07 -110.03 12.97
C ALA A 273 49.58 -111.27 12.21
N ALA A 274 50.68 -111.14 11.48
CA ALA A 274 51.34 -112.24 10.76
C ALA A 274 52.40 -112.99 11.60
N LEU A 275 52.68 -112.50 12.82
CA LEU A 275 53.50 -113.14 13.86
C LEU A 275 52.62 -114.00 14.77
#